data_AF-A0A522RI66-F1
#
_entry.id   AF-A0A522RI66-F1
#
_cell.length_a   1.000
_cell.length_b   1.000
_cell.length_c   1.000
_cell.angle_alpha   90.00
_cell.angle_beta   90.00
_cell.angle_gamma   90.00
#
_symmetry.space_group_name_H-M   'P 1'
#
loop_
_entity.id
_entity.type
_entity.pdbx_description
1 polymer ?
#
loop_
_entity_poly.entity_id
_entity_poly.type
_entity_poly.pdbx_seq_one_letter_code
_entity_poly.pdbx_strand_id
1 'polypeptide(L)'
;MTVNLHLTINESVARRIKKYAEGKKTSVSRIVEEQLESILSTEKNRDEKDNSFKEFLDKYAGSIKRDNPIDIKEERDKYLKEKHGI
;
A
#
# COMPACT_ATOMS: atom_id res chain seq x y z
N MET A 1 -21.65 8.42 -0.25
CA MET A 1 -22.38 8.43 -1.55
C MET A 1 -22.22 7.06 -2.16
N THR A 2 -23.28 6.44 -2.68
CA THR A 2 -23.23 5.08 -3.27
C THR A 2 -23.43 5.16 -4.78
N VAL A 3 -22.76 4.27 -5.51
CA VAL A 3 -22.85 4.16 -6.99
C VAL A 3 -23.19 2.73 -7.35
N ASN A 4 -24.05 2.55 -8.34
CA ASN A 4 -24.40 1.23 -8.86
C ASN A 4 -23.41 0.81 -9.96
N LEU A 5 -22.79 -0.36 -9.80
CA LEU A 5 -21.84 -0.91 -10.75
C LEU A 5 -22.44 -2.11 -11.47
N HIS A 6 -22.62 -1.99 -12.79
CA HIS A 6 -23.08 -3.08 -13.65
C HIS A 6 -21.87 -3.73 -14.32
N LEU A 7 -21.65 -5.03 -14.05
CA LEU A 7 -20.51 -5.80 -14.54
C LEU A 7 -20.98 -6.98 -15.39
N THR A 8 -20.31 -7.19 -16.52
CA THR A 8 -20.46 -8.42 -17.31
C THR A 8 -19.34 -9.37 -16.92
N ILE A 9 -19.71 -10.54 -16.38
CA ILE A 9 -18.75 -11.58 -15.98
C ILE A 9 -19.24 -12.94 -16.46
N ASN A 10 -18.32 -13.91 -16.55
CA ASN A 10 -18.65 -15.28 -16.92
C ASN A 10 -19.66 -15.89 -15.93
N GLU A 11 -20.71 -16.55 -16.44
CA GLU A 11 -21.77 -17.16 -15.65
C GLU A 11 -21.26 -18.19 -14.62
N SER A 12 -20.25 -18.97 -14.99
CA SER A 12 -19.60 -19.93 -14.08
C SER A 12 -18.94 -19.23 -12.89
N VAL A 13 -18.30 -18.09 -13.13
CA VAL A 13 -17.71 -17.26 -12.07
C VAL A 13 -18.79 -16.67 -11.18
N ALA A 14 -19.88 -16.14 -11.77
CA ALA A 14 -21.03 -15.61 -11.02
C ALA A 14 -21.66 -16.66 -10.10
N ARG A 15 -21.79 -17.92 -10.55
CA ARG A 15 -22.30 -19.02 -9.71
C ARG A 15 -21.35 -19.34 -8.55
N ARG A 16 -20.05 -19.42 -8.82
CA ARG A 16 -19.04 -19.74 -7.80
C ARG A 16 -18.94 -18.67 -6.72
N ILE A 17 -18.95 -17.40 -7.10
CA ILE A 17 -18.85 -16.30 -6.12
C ILE A 17 -20.10 -16.19 -5.25
N LYS A 18 -21.30 -16.47 -5.79
CA LYS A 18 -22.54 -16.53 -5.00
C LYS A 18 -22.47 -17.63 -3.93
N LYS A 19 -22.09 -18.85 -4.31
CA LYS A 19 -21.91 -19.95 -3.34
C LYS A 19 -20.85 -19.63 -2.28
N TYR A 20 -19.75 -18.99 -2.68
CA TYR A 20 -18.72 -18.56 -1.74
C TYR A 20 -19.25 -17.52 -0.76
N ALA A 21 -20.00 -16.52 -1.24
CA ALA A 21 -20.60 -15.47 -0.42
C ALA A 21 -21.59 -16.03 0.61
N GLU A 22 -22.44 -16.98 0.18
CA GLU A 22 -23.36 -17.71 1.07
C GLU A 22 -22.61 -18.45 2.18
N GLY A 23 -21.57 -19.21 1.83
CA GLY A 23 -20.75 -19.92 2.81
C GLY A 23 -20.03 -19.00 3.80
N LYS A 24 -19.73 -17.77 3.39
CA LYS A 24 -19.10 -16.74 4.22
C LYS A 24 -20.10 -15.82 4.92
N LYS A 25 -21.42 -16.05 4.77
CA LYS A 25 -22.50 -15.20 5.30
C LYS A 25 -22.32 -13.72 4.95
N THR A 26 -21.89 -13.44 3.72
CA THR A 26 -21.63 -12.08 3.22
C THR A 26 -22.28 -11.88 1.85
N SER A 27 -22.30 -10.64 1.36
CA SER A 27 -22.80 -10.31 0.02
C SER A 27 -21.68 -10.30 -1.02
N VAL A 28 -22.04 -10.60 -2.27
CA VAL A 28 -21.10 -10.47 -3.41
C VAL A 28 -20.64 -9.02 -3.57
N SER A 29 -21.52 -8.04 -3.37
CA SER A 29 -21.17 -6.62 -3.42
C SER A 29 -20.07 -6.27 -2.41
N ARG A 30 -20.18 -6.77 -1.18
CA ARG A 30 -19.20 -6.52 -0.13
C ARG A 30 -17.85 -7.15 -0.47
N ILE A 31 -17.84 -8.36 -1.00
CA ILE A 31 -16.60 -9.02 -1.43
C ILE A 31 -15.91 -8.21 -2.54
N VAL A 32 -16.69 -7.72 -3.51
CA VAL A 32 -16.15 -6.92 -4.62
C VAL A 32 -15.61 -5.59 -4.10
N GLU A 33 -16.34 -4.91 -3.21
CA GLU A 33 -15.90 -3.65 -2.60
C GLU A 33 -14.59 -3.83 -1.81
N GLU A 34 -14.50 -4.86 -0.97
CA GLU A 34 -13.28 -5.17 -0.21
C GLU A 34 -12.08 -5.46 -1.13
N GLN A 35 -12.31 -6.14 -2.26
CA GLN A 35 -11.25 -6.39 -3.24
C GLN A 35 -10.82 -5.12 -3.98
N LEU A 36 -11.77 -4.29 -4.41
CA LEU A 36 -11.47 -3.02 -5.06
C LEU A 36 -10.70 -2.09 -4.11
N GLU A 37 -11.12 -1.99 -2.84
CA GLU A 37 -10.44 -1.21 -1.82
C GLU A 37 -9.01 -1.73 -1.57
N SER A 38 -8.83 -3.06 -1.54
CA SER A 38 -7.50 -3.66 -1.38
C SER A 38 -6.54 -3.31 -2.52
N ILE A 39 -7.03 -3.28 -3.76
CA ILE A 39 -6.25 -2.89 -4.94
C ILE A 39 -5.87 -1.41 -4.84
N LEU A 40 -6.84 -0.53 -4.56
CA LEU A 40 -6.63 0.92 -4.46
C LEU A 40 -5.71 1.30 -3.29
N SER A 41 -5.83 0.60 -2.16
CA SER A 41 -4.94 0.77 -1.01
C SER A 41 -3.51 0.39 -1.37
N THR A 42 -3.31 -0.62 -2.23
CA THR A 42 -1.97 -1.03 -2.67
C THR A 42 -1.35 -0.01 -3.62
N GLU A 43 -2.16 0.68 -4.43
CA GLU A 43 -1.68 1.77 -5.31
C GLU A 43 -1.26 3.01 -4.52
N LYS A 44 -2.04 3.44 -3.52
CA LYS A 44 -1.64 4.54 -2.61
C LYS A 44 -0.31 4.25 -1.90
N ASN A 45 -0.08 2.99 -1.52
CA ASN A 45 1.16 2.56 -0.90
C ASN A 45 2.36 2.49 -1.88
N ARG A 46 2.20 2.65 -3.19
CA ARG A 46 3.34 2.78 -4.11
C ARG A 46 3.90 4.20 -4.11
N ASP A 47 3.06 5.21 -3.97
CA ASP A 47 3.50 6.60 -3.79
C ASP A 47 3.93 6.88 -2.33
N GLU A 48 3.37 6.17 -1.34
CA GLU A 48 3.77 6.27 0.07
C GLU A 48 4.94 5.35 0.48
N LYS A 49 5.39 4.43 -0.39
CA LYS A 49 6.53 3.55 -0.08
C LYS A 49 7.85 4.32 0.10
N ASP A 50 7.98 5.49 -0.52
CA ASP A 50 9.09 6.42 -0.24
C ASP A 50 8.99 7.04 1.18
N ASN A 51 7.79 7.17 1.72
CA ASN A 51 7.57 7.70 3.07
C ASN A 51 7.63 6.62 4.15
N SER A 52 7.26 5.37 3.86
CA SER A 52 7.29 4.27 4.84
C SER A 52 8.71 3.99 5.36
N PHE A 53 9.72 4.03 4.49
CA PHE A 53 11.11 3.85 4.90
C PHE A 53 11.61 5.04 5.73
N LYS A 54 11.23 6.27 5.36
CA LYS A 54 11.53 7.48 6.12
C LYS A 54 10.86 7.49 7.49
N GLU A 55 9.61 7.08 7.58
CA GLU A 55 8.84 7.03 8.83
C GLU A 55 9.34 5.91 9.76
N PHE A 56 9.81 4.79 9.19
CA PHE A 56 10.55 3.75 9.92
C PHE A 56 11.87 4.31 10.46
N LEU A 57 12.66 4.99 9.63
CA LEU A 57 13.89 5.63 10.07
C LEU A 57 13.62 6.68 11.15
N ASP A 58 12.61 7.54 11.04
CA ASP A 58 12.31 8.55 12.06
C ASP A 58 11.89 7.92 13.40
N LYS A 59 11.04 6.87 13.36
CA LYS A 59 10.59 6.16 14.58
C LYS A 59 11.72 5.42 15.29
N TYR A 60 12.69 4.87 14.55
CA TYR A 60 13.79 4.11 15.13
C TYR A 60 15.07 4.93 15.33
N ALA A 61 15.33 5.99 14.56
CA ALA A 61 16.47 6.88 14.73
C ALA A 61 16.36 7.71 16.02
N GLY A 62 15.14 8.02 16.48
CA GLY A 62 14.92 8.67 17.78
C GLY A 62 15.39 7.83 18.99
N SER A 63 15.67 6.54 18.82
CA SER A 63 16.26 5.68 19.87
C SER A 63 17.79 5.78 19.97
N ILE A 64 18.44 6.42 18.99
CA ILE A 64 19.88 6.69 19.02
C ILE A 64 20.05 8.17 19.38
N LYS A 65 20.32 8.47 20.66
CA LYS A 65 20.71 9.81 21.07
C LYS A 65 21.99 10.20 20.31
N ARG A 66 21.86 11.09 19.32
CA ARG A 66 22.97 11.75 18.64
C ARG A 66 22.84 13.24 18.87
N ASP A 67 23.95 13.85 19.26
CA ASP A 67 24.00 15.27 19.63
C ASP A 67 23.84 16.22 18.42
N ASN A 68 23.95 15.70 17.19
CA ASN A 68 23.72 16.47 15.97
C ASN A 68 22.65 15.82 15.07
N PRO A 69 21.68 16.61 14.54
CA PRO A 69 20.78 16.15 13.51
C PRO A 69 21.58 15.88 12.23
N ILE A 70 21.59 14.64 11.76
CA ILE A 70 22.20 14.28 10.48
C ILE A 70 21.16 14.56 9.39
N ASP A 71 21.47 15.47 8.45
CA ASP A 71 20.64 15.61 7.25
C ASP A 71 20.88 14.40 6.35
N ILE A 72 19.94 13.45 6.40
CA ILE A 72 20.01 12.17 5.69
C ILE A 72 20.13 12.39 4.18
N LYS A 73 19.63 13.51 3.63
CA LYS A 73 19.76 13.82 2.21
C LYS A 73 21.21 14.13 1.85
N GLU A 74 21.88 14.96 2.65
CA GLU A 74 23.28 15.31 2.41
C GLU A 74 24.20 14.10 2.55
N GLU A 75 23.99 13.26 3.56
CA GLU A 75 24.81 12.07 3.78
C GLU A 75 24.61 11.02 2.68
N ARG A 76 23.38 10.84 2.20
CA ARG A 76 23.07 9.96 1.07
C ARG A 76 23.76 10.47 -0.20
N ASP A 77 23.64 11.76 -0.49
CA ASP A 77 24.22 12.34 -1.69
C ASP A 77 25.74 12.23 -1.62
N LYS A 78 26.37 12.49 -0.47
CA LYS A 78 27.81 12.30 -0.25
C LYS A 78 28.25 10.85 -0.49
N TYR A 79 27.51 9.86 0.03
CA TYR A 79 27.80 8.45 -0.21
C TYR A 79 27.69 8.06 -1.69
N LEU A 80 26.67 8.57 -2.39
CA LEU A 80 26.48 8.32 -3.82
C LEU A 80 27.58 8.97 -4.66
N LYS A 81 28.01 10.18 -4.30
CA LYS A 81 29.15 10.86 -4.92
C LYS A 81 30.45 10.07 -4.73
N GLU A 82 30.72 9.60 -3.51
CA GLU A 82 31.94 8.83 -3.21
C GLU A 82 31.96 7.47 -3.91
N LYS A 83 30.81 6.79 -4.00
CA LYS A 83 30.71 5.45 -4.60
C LYS A 83 30.63 5.46 -6.13
N HIS A 84 29.99 6.47 -6.72
CA HIS A 84 29.72 6.53 -8.15
C HIS A 84 30.42 7.69 -8.88
N GLY A 85 31.15 8.55 -8.19
CA GLY A 85 32.02 9.57 -8.77
C GLY A 85 31.30 10.73 -9.48
N ILE A 86 30.10 11.12 -9.01
CA ILE A 86 29.34 12.27 -9.52
C ILE A 86 29.55 13.48 -8.61
#